data_AF-A0A519W7A8-F1
#
_entry.id   AF-A0A519W7A8-F1
#
_cell.length_a   1.000
_cell.length_b   1.000
_cell.length_c   1.000
_cell.angle_alpha   90.00
_cell.angle_beta   90.00
_cell.angle_gamma   90.00
#
_symmetry.space_group_name_H-M   'P 1'
#
loop_
_entity.id
_entity.type
_entity.pdbx_description
1 polymer ?
#
loop_
_entity_poly.entity_id
_entity_poly.type
_entity_poly.pdbx_seq_one_letter_code
_entity_poly.pdbx_strand_id
1 'polypeptide(L)'
;MAEPIYNEDSIKSLDWQEHIRRRPGMYIGKLGDGSAQDDGIYVLLKEIMDNSIDEFMMGAGKTIDISLHEHKVIIRDYGRGIPLGKVIDCVS
;
A
#
# COMPACT_ATOMS: atom_id res chain seq x y z
N MET A 1 -2.01 -43.82 -2.18
CA MET A 1 -2.10 -42.35 -2.25
C MET A 1 -1.48 -41.97 -3.58
N ALA A 2 -2.16 -41.17 -4.42
CA ALA A 2 -1.57 -40.74 -5.69
C ALA A 2 -0.38 -39.81 -5.41
N GLU A 3 0.74 -40.02 -6.11
CA GLU A 3 1.89 -39.12 -6.01
C GLU A 3 1.55 -37.75 -6.58
N PRO A 4 1.98 -36.65 -5.93
CA PRO A 4 1.78 -35.32 -6.46
C PRO A 4 2.59 -35.17 -7.76
N ILE A 5 1.88 -34.91 -8.86
CA ILE A 5 2.50 -34.65 -10.16
C ILE A 5 3.19 -33.29 -10.08
N TYR A 6 4.53 -33.31 -10.03
CA TYR A 6 5.36 -32.12 -10.08
C TYR A 6 5.90 -31.95 -11.50
N ASN A 7 5.31 -31.01 -12.24
CA ASN A 7 5.63 -30.71 -13.64
C ASN A 7 5.86 -29.19 -13.83
N GLU A 8 6.10 -28.75 -15.06
CA GLU A 8 6.36 -27.33 -15.37
C GLU A 8 5.20 -26.41 -14.93
N ASP A 9 3.95 -26.86 -15.04
CA ASP A 9 2.75 -26.10 -14.59
C ASP A 9 2.67 -25.90 -13.07
N SER A 10 3.47 -26.66 -12.30
CA SER A 10 3.52 -26.55 -10.84
C SER A 10 4.23 -25.28 -10.39
N ILE A 11 5.04 -24.66 -11.25
CA ILE A 11 5.72 -23.40 -10.99
C ILE A 11 4.89 -22.25 -11.54
N LYS A 12 4.47 -21.34 -10.66
CA LYS A 12 3.71 -20.14 -11.04
C LYS A 12 4.49 -18.89 -10.71
N SER A 13 4.81 -18.12 -11.76
CA SER A 13 5.23 -16.73 -11.63
C SER A 13 3.98 -15.87 -11.47
N LEU A 14 3.90 -15.13 -10.37
CA LEU A 14 2.80 -14.21 -10.11
C LEU A 14 3.16 -12.83 -10.64
N ASP A 15 2.17 -12.14 -11.18
CA ASP A 15 2.33 -10.73 -11.51
C ASP A 15 2.61 -9.89 -10.24
N TRP A 16 3.19 -8.72 -10.43
CA TRP A 16 3.65 -7.89 -9.32
C TRP A 16 2.50 -7.43 -8.40
N GLN A 17 1.28 -7.25 -8.91
CA GLN A 17 0.15 -6.91 -8.03
C GLN A 17 -0.43 -8.15 -7.33
N GLU A 18 -0.40 -9.29 -8.03
CA GLU A 18 -1.02 -10.52 -7.56
C GLU A 18 -0.28 -11.09 -6.34
N HIS A 19 1.06 -11.01 -6.31
CA HIS A 19 1.81 -11.53 -5.17
C HIS A 19 1.58 -10.71 -3.89
N ILE A 20 1.44 -9.38 -4.00
CA ILE A 20 1.14 -8.49 -2.87
C ILE A 20 -0.22 -8.85 -2.27
N ARG A 21 -1.25 -9.00 -3.12
CA ARG A 21 -2.60 -9.38 -2.68
C ARG A 21 -2.67 -10.79 -2.13
N ARG A 22 -1.87 -11.72 -2.66
CA ARG A 22 -1.85 -13.11 -2.22
C ARG A 22 -1.07 -13.30 -0.91
N ARG A 23 -0.11 -12.44 -0.62
CA ARG A 23 0.70 -12.46 0.61
C ARG A 23 0.81 -11.06 1.22
N PRO A 24 -0.32 -10.45 1.64
CA PRO A 24 -0.30 -9.09 2.19
C PRO A 24 0.50 -9.03 3.49
N GLY A 25 0.58 -10.16 4.21
CA GLY A 25 1.41 -10.34 5.41
C GLY A 25 2.87 -9.90 5.26
N MET A 26 3.44 -10.07 4.07
CA MET A 26 4.82 -9.70 3.78
C MET A 26 5.02 -8.18 3.66
N TYR A 27 3.97 -7.44 3.33
CA TYR A 27 4.02 -6.00 3.01
C TYR A 27 3.48 -5.15 4.16
N ILE A 28 2.34 -5.54 4.72
CA ILE A 28 1.63 -4.76 5.74
C ILE A 28 1.57 -5.47 7.10
N GLY A 29 2.23 -6.61 7.25
CA GLY A 29 2.19 -7.38 8.48
C GLY A 29 0.82 -8.02 8.73
N LYS A 30 0.37 -8.03 9.98
CA LYS A 30 -0.87 -8.72 10.36
C LYS A 30 -2.08 -8.04 9.74
N LEU A 31 -2.91 -8.78 9.01
CA LEU A 31 -4.23 -8.27 8.61
C LEU A 31 -5.10 -8.04 9.85
N GLY A 32 -5.89 -6.97 9.82
CA GLY A 32 -6.83 -6.67 10.90
C GLY A 32 -7.73 -5.50 10.56
N ASP A 33 -8.70 -5.27 11.44
CA ASP A 33 -9.74 -4.25 11.32
C ASP A 33 -9.40 -2.95 12.05
N GLY A 34 -8.20 -2.87 12.64
CA GLY A 34 -7.75 -1.73 13.42
C GLY A 34 -8.03 -1.86 14.92
N SER A 35 -8.56 -3.00 15.37
CA SER A 35 -8.75 -3.29 16.79
C SER A 35 -7.44 -3.50 17.54
N ALA A 36 -6.37 -3.94 16.86
CA ALA A 36 -5.05 -4.07 17.45
C ALA A 36 -4.06 -3.08 16.84
N GLN A 37 -3.13 -2.58 17.65
CA GLN A 37 -2.13 -1.59 17.22
C GLN A 37 -1.18 -2.12 16.14
N ASP A 38 -0.99 -3.44 16.08
CA ASP A 38 -0.13 -4.13 15.11
C ASP A 38 -0.87 -4.49 13.80
N ASP A 39 -2.11 -4.04 13.64
CA ASP A 39 -2.88 -4.30 12.42
C ASP A 39 -2.35 -3.48 11.24
N GLY A 40 -2.21 -4.15 10.10
CA GLY A 40 -1.67 -3.62 8.86
C GLY A 40 -2.47 -2.47 8.25
N ILE A 41 -3.71 -2.26 8.68
CA ILE A 41 -4.47 -1.05 8.32
C ILE A 41 -3.75 0.23 8.76
N TYR A 42 -3.06 0.20 9.91
CA TYR A 42 -2.27 1.33 10.38
C TYR A 42 -0.97 1.48 9.59
N VAL A 43 -0.40 0.40 9.07
CA VAL A 43 0.73 0.46 8.13
C VAL A 43 0.29 1.14 6.85
N LEU A 44 -0.83 0.73 6.25
CA LEU A 44 -1.39 1.38 5.04
C LEU A 44 -1.60 2.88 5.24
N LEU A 45 -2.12 3.29 6.40
CA LEU A 45 -2.30 4.70 6.73
C LEU A 45 -0.96 5.45 6.86
N LYS A 46 0.02 4.84 7.53
CA LYS A 46 1.36 5.41 7.69
C LYS A 46 2.06 5.61 6.35
N GLU A 47 2.02 4.63 5.45
CA GLU A 47 2.68 4.75 4.13
C GLU A 47 2.19 5.97 3.34
N ILE A 48 0.89 6.27 3.38
CA ILE A 48 0.36 7.47 2.71
C ILE A 48 0.75 8.74 3.45
N MET A 49 0.69 8.72 4.79
CA MET A 49 1.07 9.87 5.62
C MET A 49 2.55 10.20 5.49
N ASP A 50 3.44 9.21 5.44
CA ASP A 50 4.88 9.36 5.35
C ASP A 50 5.27 10.02 4.02
N ASN A 51 4.64 9.62 2.89
CA ASN A 51 4.81 10.31 1.61
C ASN A 51 4.44 11.80 1.67
N SER A 52 3.35 12.15 2.37
CA SER A 52 2.95 13.55 2.58
C SER A 52 3.93 14.30 3.51
N ILE A 53 4.47 13.63 4.53
CA ILE A 53 5.47 14.19 5.45
C ILE A 53 6.79 14.46 4.71
N ASP A 54 7.21 13.58 3.80
CA ASP A 54 8.42 13.77 3.00
C ASP A 54 8.34 15.07 2.17
N GLU A 55 7.20 15.33 1.52
CA GLU A 55 6.97 16.60 0.81
C GLU A 55 7.03 17.82 1.74
N PHE A 56 6.47 17.72 2.95
CA PHE A 56 6.54 18.77 3.96
C PHE A 56 7.98 19.00 4.43
N MET A 57 8.72 17.93 4.71
CA MET A 57 10.13 17.98 5.14
C MET A 57 11.04 18.60 4.07
N MET A 58 10.72 18.39 2.79
CA MET A 58 11.40 19.04 1.67
C MET A 58 10.98 20.50 1.45
N GLY A 59 10.05 21.03 2.26
CA GLY A 59 9.57 22.42 2.20
C GLY A 59 8.61 22.69 1.04
N ALA A 60 8.12 21.64 0.36
CA ALA A 60 7.23 21.76 -0.80
C ALA A 60 5.76 21.93 -0.43
N GLY A 61 5.38 21.67 0.83
CA GLY A 61 4.06 21.88 1.39
C GLY A 61 4.15 22.34 2.84
N LYS A 62 3.11 23.00 3.35
CA LYS A 62 3.08 23.52 4.74
C LYS A 62 1.94 22.94 5.58
N THR A 63 1.07 22.17 4.97
CA THR A 63 -0.15 21.67 5.59
C THR A 63 -0.43 20.29 5.05
N ILE A 64 -0.87 19.40 5.92
CA ILE A 64 -1.37 18.07 5.59
C ILE A 64 -2.74 17.98 6.27
N ASP A 65 -3.79 17.85 5.46
CA ASP A 65 -5.17 17.71 5.94
C ASP A 65 -5.51 16.22 6.01
N ILE A 66 -5.95 15.77 7.18
CA ILE A 66 -6.41 14.40 7.41
C ILE A 66 -7.88 14.46 7.76
N SER A 67 -8.70 13.74 7.00
CA SER A 67 -10.13 13.61 7.28
C SER A 67 -10.55 12.15 7.27
N LEU A 68 -11.43 11.81 8.20
CA LEU A 68 -12.03 10.50 8.32
C LEU A 68 -13.52 10.63 7.99
N HIS A 69 -13.99 9.81 7.05
CA HIS A 69 -15.39 9.69 6.72
C HIS A 69 -15.76 8.21 6.68
N GLU A 70 -16.52 7.76 7.70
CA GLU A 70 -16.89 6.36 7.89
C GLU A 70 -15.66 5.43 7.87
N HIS A 71 -15.55 4.58 6.84
CA HIS A 71 -14.45 3.63 6.64
C HIS A 71 -13.39 4.15 5.66
N LYS A 72 -13.38 5.46 5.36
CA LYS A 72 -12.44 6.08 4.42
C LYS A 72 -11.61 7.15 5.14
N VAL A 73 -10.29 6.98 5.09
CA VAL A 73 -9.33 8.01 5.46
C VAL A 73 -8.90 8.74 4.19
N ILE A 74 -8.90 10.07 4.23
CA ILE A 74 -8.39 10.93 3.17
C ILE A 74 -7.24 11.74 3.76
N ILE A 75 -6.06 11.58 3.17
CA ILE A 75 -4.86 12.36 3.48
C ILE A 75 -4.60 13.25 2.27
N ARG A 76 -4.49 14.55 2.51
CA ARG A 76 -4.24 15.55 1.47
C ARG A 76 -3.04 16.38 1.88
N ASP A 77 -1.96 16.30 1.12
CA ASP A 77 -0.89 17.29 1.16
C ASP A 77 -1.06 18.37 0.09
N TYR A 78 -0.23 19.39 0.22
CA TYR A 78 -0.06 20.45 -0.76
C TYR A 78 1.41 20.53 -1.20
N GLY A 79 2.03 19.36 -1.39
CA GLY A 79 3.39 19.21 -1.89
C GLY A 79 3.49 19.42 -3.40
N ARG A 80 4.57 18.90 -4.01
CA ARG A 80 4.77 18.94 -5.47
C ARG A 80 3.75 18.12 -6.24
N GLY A 81 3.18 17.10 -5.59
CA GLY A 81 2.33 16.09 -6.21
C GLY A 81 3.13 15.00 -6.93
N ILE A 82 2.47 13.86 -7.13
CA ILE A 82 3.09 12.72 -7.83
C ILE A 82 3.28 13.08 -9.31
N PRO A 83 4.47 12.84 -9.89
CA PRO A 83 4.71 13.07 -11.32
C PRO A 83 3.71 12.31 -12.20
N LEU A 84 2.99 13.01 -13.09
CA LEU A 84 1.89 12.42 -13.87
C LEU A 84 2.31 11.22 -14.73
N GLY A 85 3.51 11.23 -15.30
CA GLY A 85 4.02 10.07 -16.04
C GLY A 85 4.14 8.82 -15.17
N LYS A 86 4.54 8.98 -13.91
CA LYS A 86 4.62 7.88 -12.94
C LYS A 86 3.25 7.43 -12.45
N VAL A 87 2.27 8.33 -12.39
CA VAL A 87 0.89 7.93 -12.09
C VAL A 87 0.37 6.98 -13.17
N ILE A 88 0.60 7.29 -14.45
CA ILE A 88 0.15 6.46 -15.58
C ILE A 88 0.78 5.06 -15.52
N ASP A 89 2.09 4.96 -15.25
CA ASP A 89 2.79 3.68 -15.09
C ASP A 89 2.21 2.81 -13.97
N CYS A 90 1.69 3.42 -12.90
CA CYS A 90 1.19 2.69 -11.72
C CYS A 90 -0.29 2.27 -11.81
N VAL A 91 -1.09 2.90 -12.69
CA VAL A 91 -2.54 2.63 -12.84
C VAL A 91 -2.90 1.86 -14.11
N SER A 92 -1.92 1.62 -14.98
CA SER A 92 -2.04 0.82 -16.21
C SER A 92 -1.67 -0.64 -15.96
#